data_AF-A0A7C9UZG5-F1
#
_entry.id   AF-A0A7C9UZG5-F1
#
_cell.length_a   1.000
_cell.length_b   1.000
_cell.length_c   1.000
_cell.angle_alpha   90.00
_cell.angle_beta   90.00
_cell.angle_gamma   90.00
#
_symmetry.space_group_name_H-M   'P 1'
#
loop_
_entity.id
_entity.type
_entity.pdbx_description
1 polymer ?
#
loop_
_entity_poly.entity_id
_entity_poly.type
_entity_poly.pdbx_seq_one_letter_code
_entity_poly.pdbx_strand_id
1 'polypeptide(L)'
;MDFTLLAYAVIVAASVAIALRWRHDIPRAAVPLVRRRIDFEHHTLNLVSEDGRVNPGGYQVFPNYSSALAYQRKLARLGQASVVTHTESGEVRIDFPTMLGPFGRIYY
;
A
#
# COMPACT_ATOMS: atom_id res chain seq x y z
N MET A 1 -2.20 -46.78 -14.40
CA MET A 1 -2.08 -45.32 -14.22
C MET A 1 -0.98 -45.11 -13.21
N ASP A 2 0.17 -44.59 -13.63
CA ASP A 2 1.36 -44.55 -12.80
C ASP A 2 1.22 -43.52 -11.68
N PHE A 3 1.35 -43.98 -10.44
CA PHE A 3 1.25 -43.18 -9.23
C PHE A 3 2.21 -41.99 -9.24
N THR A 4 3.37 -42.13 -9.89
CA THR A 4 4.37 -41.09 -10.10
C THR A 4 3.86 -39.94 -10.96
N LEU A 5 3.05 -40.21 -11.99
CA LEU A 5 2.43 -39.20 -12.85
C LEU A 5 1.37 -38.39 -12.08
N LEU A 6 0.59 -39.05 -11.23
CA LEU A 6 -0.37 -38.39 -10.33
C LEU A 6 0.33 -37.50 -9.31
N ALA A 7 1.40 -37.98 -8.68
CA ALA A 7 2.18 -37.19 -7.72
C ALA A 7 2.77 -35.94 -8.37
N TYR A 8 3.30 -36.06 -9.60
CA TYR A 8 3.84 -34.92 -10.34
C TYR A 8 2.76 -33.88 -10.67
N ALA A 9 1.59 -34.33 -11.12
CA ALA A 9 0.47 -33.44 -11.41
C ALA A 9 0.01 -32.66 -10.18
N VAL A 10 -0.04 -33.30 -9.01
CA VAL A 10 -0.43 -32.66 -7.75
C VAL A 10 0.60 -31.60 -7.33
N ILE A 11 1.90 -31.90 -7.41
CA ILE A 11 2.96 -30.95 -7.05
C ILE A 11 2.95 -29.73 -7.97
N VAL A 12 2.80 -29.94 -9.28
CA VAL A 12 2.72 -28.84 -10.25
C VAL A 12 1.49 -27.97 -9.99
N ALA A 13 0.32 -28.59 -9.75
CA ALA A 13 -0.91 -27.86 -9.45
C ALA A 13 -0.78 -27.03 -8.16
N ALA A 14 -0.21 -27.60 -7.09
CA ALA A 14 0.05 -26.89 -5.85
C ALA A 14 1.01 -25.70 -6.05
N SER A 15 2.07 -25.90 -6.83
CA SER A 15 3.06 -24.85 -7.10
C SER A 15 2.46 -23.68 -7.87
N VAL A 16 1.62 -23.97 -8.87
CA VAL A 16 0.89 -22.94 -9.65
C VAL A 16 -0.13 -22.20 -8.78
N ALA A 17 -0.86 -22.91 -7.92
CA ALA A 17 -1.82 -22.29 -7.00
C ALA A 17 -1.13 -21.33 -6.02
N ILE A 18 0.03 -21.73 -5.47
CA ILE A 18 0.86 -20.87 -4.61
C ILE A 18 1.35 -19.65 -5.41
N ALA A 19 1.87 -19.83 -6.62
CA ALA A 19 2.35 -18.73 -7.45
C ALA A 19 1.23 -17.72 -7.83
N LEU A 20 0.03 -18.21 -8.14
CA LEU A 20 -1.13 -17.36 -8.43
C LEU A 20 -1.60 -16.58 -7.20
N ARG A 21 -1.59 -17.23 -6.03
CA ARG A 21 -1.93 -16.57 -4.77
C ARG A 21 -0.91 -15.50 -4.42
N TRP A 22 0.38 -15.79 -4.56
CA TRP A 22 1.45 -14.80 -4.41
C TRP A 22 1.29 -13.62 -5.38
N ARG A 23 0.91 -13.86 -6.64
CA ARG A 23 0.65 -12.78 -7.60
C ARG A 23 -0.53 -11.90 -7.20
N HIS A 24 -1.53 -12.46 -6.52
CA HIS A 24 -2.66 -11.70 -5.97
C HIS A 24 -2.29 -10.94 -4.69
N ASP A 25 -1.40 -11.51 -3.87
CA ASP A 25 -0.96 -10.95 -2.60
C ASP A 25 0.21 -9.96 -2.73
N ILE A 26 0.94 -9.96 -3.85
CA ILE A 26 1.93 -8.93 -4.16
C ILE A 26 1.18 -7.61 -4.40
N PRO A 27 1.40 -6.57 -3.58
CA PRO A 27 0.81 -5.26 -3.84
C PRO A 27 1.24 -4.83 -5.24
N ARG A 28 0.26 -4.51 -6.10
CA ARG A 28 0.50 -4.04 -7.46
C ARG A 28 1.59 -2.97 -7.42
N ALA A 29 2.61 -3.13 -8.27
CA ALA A 29 3.72 -2.19 -8.38
C ALA A 29 3.18 -0.76 -8.41
N ALA A 30 3.71 0.10 -7.55
CA ALA A 30 3.25 1.47 -7.38
C ALA A 30 3.30 2.20 -8.72
N VAL A 31 2.12 2.64 -9.19
CA VAL A 31 1.99 3.42 -10.42
C VAL A 31 2.67 4.77 -10.17
N PRO A 32 3.53 5.27 -11.08
CA PRO A 32 4.19 6.56 -10.90
C PRO A 32 3.16 7.68 -10.69
N LEU A 33 3.50 8.67 -9.85
CA LEU A 33 2.71 9.87 -9.60
C LEU A 33 2.54 10.70 -10.89
N VAL A 34 1.66 10.26 -11.78
CA VAL A 34 1.05 11.16 -12.75
C VAL A 34 0.08 12.00 -11.94
N ARG A 35 0.29 13.33 -11.88
CA ARG A 35 -0.64 14.25 -11.20
C ARG A 35 -2.05 13.99 -11.74
N ARG A 36 -2.92 13.40 -10.93
CA ARG A 36 -4.30 13.12 -11.30
C ARG A 36 -5.17 14.26 -10.79
N ARG A 37 -6.29 14.51 -11.46
CA ARG A 37 -7.31 15.48 -11.00
C ARG A 37 -7.68 15.26 -9.53
N ILE A 38 -7.69 13.99 -9.13
CA ILE A 38 -7.93 13.49 -7.78
C ILE A 38 -6.99 14.14 -6.76
N ASP A 39 -5.74 14.48 -7.10
CA ASP A 39 -4.78 15.04 -6.14
C ASP A 39 -5.17 16.44 -5.62
N PHE A 40 -6.11 17.11 -6.29
CA PHE A 40 -6.69 18.40 -5.88
C PHE A 40 -8.00 18.25 -5.10
N GLU A 41 -8.44 17.03 -4.84
CA GLU A 41 -9.67 16.72 -4.12
C GLU A 41 -9.36 16.35 -2.66
N HIS A 42 -10.41 16.09 -1.88
CA HIS A 42 -10.27 15.83 -0.45
C HIS A 42 -9.57 14.49 -0.19
N HIS A 43 -8.60 14.52 0.73
CA HIS A 43 -7.88 13.33 1.16
C HIS A 43 -8.01 13.13 2.65
N THR A 44 -8.29 11.90 3.04
CA THR A 44 -8.34 11.48 4.42
C THR A 44 -7.01 10.83 4.78
N LEU A 45 -6.37 11.34 5.82
CA LEU A 45 -5.19 10.75 6.43
C LEU A 45 -5.65 9.97 7.66
N ASN A 46 -5.39 8.66 7.67
CA ASN A 46 -5.70 7.79 8.78
C ASN A 46 -4.41 7.34 9.48
N LEU A 47 -4.43 7.28 10.81
CA LEU A 47 -3.32 6.73 11.58
C LEU A 47 -3.29 5.19 11.48
N VAL A 48 -2.09 4.63 11.49
CA VAL A 48 -1.86 3.18 11.55
C VAL A 48 -1.50 2.83 12.99
N SER A 49 -2.25 1.90 13.58
CA SER A 49 -1.97 1.34 14.91
C SER A 49 -0.71 0.45 14.88
N GLU A 50 -0.18 0.09 16.06
CA GLU A 50 0.98 -0.80 16.18
C GLU A 50 0.79 -2.14 15.45
N ASP A 51 -0.45 -2.62 15.35
CA ASP A 51 -0.82 -3.85 14.63
C ASP A 51 -0.78 -3.72 13.09
N GLY A 52 -0.36 -2.56 12.56
CA GLY A 52 -0.35 -2.28 11.11
C GLY A 52 -1.73 -2.02 10.51
N ARG A 53 -2.79 -1.98 11.34
CA ARG A 53 -4.16 -1.72 10.89
C ARG A 53 -4.46 -0.23 10.93
N VAL A 54 -5.23 0.23 9.94
CA VAL A 54 -5.71 1.61 9.89
C VAL A 54 -6.74 1.83 10.99
N ASN A 55 -6.57 2.86 11.81
CA ASN A 55 -7.52 3.24 12.86
C ASN A 55 -8.60 4.15 12.26
N PRO A 56 -9.86 3.67 12.09
CA PRO A 56 -10.93 4.46 11.46
C PRO A 56 -11.43 5.61 12.36
N GLY A 57 -11.10 5.62 13.66
CA GLY A 57 -11.49 6.70 14.58
C GLY A 57 -10.53 7.89 14.60
N GLY A 58 -9.32 7.72 14.05
CA GLY A 58 -8.26 8.73 14.04
C GLY A 58 -7.95 9.20 12.63
N TYR A 59 -8.86 9.99 12.03
CA TYR A 59 -8.71 10.50 10.68
C TYR A 59 -8.73 12.03 10.62
N GLN A 60 -7.92 12.59 9.72
CA GLN A 60 -7.90 14.02 9.40
C GLN A 60 -8.14 14.20 7.91
N VAL A 61 -9.05 15.10 7.55
CA VAL A 61 -9.37 15.41 6.16
C VAL A 61 -8.62 16.66 5.72
N PHE A 62 -8.00 16.57 4.56
CA PHE A 62 -7.22 17.62 3.91
C PHE A 62 -7.84 17.97 2.56
N PRO A 63 -7.76 19.24 2.13
CA PRO A 63 -8.38 19.69 0.87
C PRO A 63 -7.64 19.22 -0.38
N ASN A 64 -6.40 18.72 -0.24
CA ASN A 64 -5.61 18.21 -1.37
C ASN A 64 -4.58 17.17 -0.88
N TYR A 65 -4.06 16.39 -1.83
CA TYR A 65 -3.08 15.35 -1.53
C TYR A 65 -1.77 15.92 -0.97
N SER A 66 -1.31 17.08 -1.46
CA SER A 66 -0.02 17.67 -1.06
C SER A 66 0.00 18.08 0.41
N SER A 67 -1.10 18.63 0.94
CA SER A 67 -1.21 18.96 2.36
C SER A 67 -1.32 17.72 3.24
N ALA A 68 -2.09 16.71 2.81
CA ALA A 68 -2.16 15.41 3.49
C ALA A 68 -0.77 14.74 3.55
N LEU A 69 -0.03 14.77 2.44
CA LEU A 69 1.31 14.22 2.32
C LEU A 69 2.33 14.96 3.20
N ALA A 70 2.26 16.29 3.27
CA ALA A 70 3.11 17.07 4.16
C ALA A 70 2.88 16.69 5.63
N TYR A 71 1.64 16.46 6.03
CA TYR A 71 1.30 16.02 7.38
C TYR A 71 1.71 14.56 7.64
N GLN A 72 1.51 13.65 6.69
CA GLN A 72 2.02 12.28 6.75
C GLN A 72 3.53 12.25 6.98
N ARG A 73 4.29 13.11 6.29
CA ARG A 73 5.74 13.24 6.50
C ARG A 73 6.09 13.76 7.90
N LYS A 74 5.29 14.67 8.46
CA LYS A 74 5.45 15.13 9.85
C LYS A 74 5.22 13.99 10.84
N LEU A 75 4.17 13.19 10.64
CA LEU A 75 3.88 12.01 11.48
C LEU A 75 4.99 10.95 11.38
N ALA A 76 5.48 10.69 10.17
CA ALA A 76 6.58 9.74 9.97
C ALA A 76 7.85 10.16 10.72
N ARG A 77 8.16 11.47 10.81
CA ARG A 77 9.28 11.99 11.62
C ARG A 77 9.08 11.78 13.12
N LEU A 78 7.83 11.67 13.57
CA LEU A 78 7.47 11.35 14.96
C LEU A 78 7.39 9.83 15.20
N GLY A 79 7.75 9.00 14.21
CA GLY A 79 7.62 7.54 14.29
C GLY A 79 6.20 7.03 14.11
N GLN A 80 5.24 7.90 13.78
CA GLN A 80 3.85 7.53 13.60
C GLN A 80 3.57 7.18 12.13
N ALA A 81 3.14 5.95 11.90
CA ALA A 81 2.69 5.51 10.58
C ALA A 81 1.27 6.03 10.28
N SER A 82 1.03 6.41 9.03
CA SER A 82 -0.27 6.88 8.54
C SER A 82 -0.45 6.59 7.05
N VAL A 83 -1.70 6.43 6.63
CA VAL A 83 -2.10 6.16 5.24
C VAL A 83 -2.97 7.31 4.73
N VAL A 84 -2.69 7.79 3.53
CA VAL A 84 -3.50 8.80 2.85
C VAL A 84 -4.39 8.12 1.83
N THR A 85 -5.69 8.36 1.92
CA THR A 85 -6.73 7.86 1.03
C THR A 85 -7.50 9.01 0.42
N HIS A 86 -7.85 8.93 -0.86
CA HIS A 86 -8.81 9.85 -1.43
C HIS A 86 -10.19 9.63 -0.80
N THR A 87 -10.85 10.71 -0.37
CA THR A 87 -12.07 10.64 0.46
C THR A 87 -13.25 9.99 -0.26
N GLU A 88 -13.44 10.27 -1.55
CA GLU A 88 -14.61 9.75 -2.29
C GLU A 88 -14.35 8.39 -2.92
N SER A 89 -13.18 8.19 -3.52
CA SER A 89 -12.87 6.96 -4.25
C SER A 89 -12.26 5.87 -3.38
N GLY A 90 -11.80 6.21 -2.17
CA GLY A 90 -11.04 5.30 -1.30
C GLY A 90 -9.67 4.91 -1.88
N GLU A 91 -9.22 5.56 -2.96
CA GLU A 91 -7.93 5.25 -3.59
C GLU A 91 -6.80 5.56 -2.59
N VAL A 92 -6.07 4.52 -2.19
CA VAL A 92 -4.90 4.65 -1.31
C VAL A 92 -3.76 5.25 -2.12
N ARG A 93 -3.26 6.41 -1.68
CA ARG A 93 -2.08 7.04 -2.25
C ARG A 93 -0.87 6.67 -1.40
N ILE A 94 0.16 6.11 -2.05
CA ILE A 94 1.42 5.76 -1.40
C ILE A 94 2.54 6.42 -2.19
N ASP A 95 3.34 7.26 -1.52
CA ASP A 95 4.46 7.97 -2.13
C ASP A 95 5.66 7.01 -2.24
N PHE A 96 5.72 6.24 -3.33
CA PHE A 96 6.73 5.19 -3.52
C PHE A 96 8.02 5.53 -4.32
N PRO A 97 8.26 6.67 -5.00
CA PRO A 97 9.45 6.70 -5.87
C PRO A 97 10.77 7.16 -5.21
N THR A 98 10.77 7.90 -4.09
CA THR A 98 12.01 8.55 -3.60
C THR A 98 12.29 8.48 -2.10
N MET A 99 11.36 8.03 -1.26
CA MET A 99 11.48 8.16 0.20
C MET A 99 11.59 6.86 0.99
N LEU A 100 11.80 5.73 0.34
CA LEU A 100 12.18 4.52 1.05
C LEU A 100 13.42 4.01 0.37
N GLY A 101 14.59 4.28 0.96
CA GLY A 101 15.77 3.45 0.65
C GLY A 101 15.43 1.97 0.87
N PRO A 102 16.31 1.03 0.49
CA PRO A 102 16.00 -0.42 0.45
C PRO A 102 15.50 -1.05 1.76
N PHE A 103 15.47 -0.28 2.86
CA PHE A 103 15.05 -0.67 4.21
C PHE A 103 13.89 0.17 4.77
N GLY A 104 13.14 0.90 3.95
CA GLY A 104 12.00 1.67 4.43
C GLY A 104 12.35 2.97 5.17
N ARG A 105 13.52 3.56 4.90
CA ARG A 105 13.93 4.84 5.50
C ARG A 105 13.74 6.01 4.52
N ILE A 106 13.15 7.10 5.05
CA ILE A 106 13.00 8.40 4.39
C ILE A 106 14.36 9.08 4.30
N TYR A 107 14.95 9.09 3.11
CA TYR A 107 16.12 9.89 2.76
C TYR A 107 15.66 11.18 2.08
N TYR A 108 16.30 12.30 2.46
CA TYR A 108 16.03 13.67 2.01
C TYR A 108 16.82 14.02 0.75
#